data_AF-A0A7Y4KVJ7-F1
#
_entry.id   AF-A0A7Y4KVJ7-F1
#
_cell.length_a   1.000
_cell.length_b   1.000
_cell.length_c   1.000
_cell.angle_alpha   90.00
_cell.angle_beta   90.00
_cell.angle_gamma   90.00
#
_symmetry.space_group_name_H-M   'P 1'
#
loop_
_entity.id
_entity.type
_entity.pdbx_description
1 polymer ?
#
loop_
_entity_poly.entity_id
_entity_poly.type
_entity_poly.pdbx_seq_one_letter_code
_entity_poly.pdbx_strand_id
1 'polypeptide(L)'
;MDLLEAAERLEFPTQAWKEFPQTDGIQLPDNPTDLLTYCGVAEADQQAMLAARPDPDEHPEWWAVLSAIAGSLDRDWERPLPPTGFKSWPVVPENSPAVGMFAWAWALLSVVPRLLDTHAQRGVPEKVTKATIVALGGILISHREVYGRPGVGLMPLWGPPLRFRCADYEIGRLNFTRTELGLGYGVSGRLLSIHIPPTGPLDAAAAAESIDAAAALFPQWYPDEPIYAFTCHSWLLDPQLADHLPAESNIVRFQQRFRLLPHLPPSTAFEGDHELMRLALQLDPPDGALSAADLAAIPEATSLQRAFVRHLSAGRHFHLRTGLLTDYGRDSHRHLE
;
A
#
# COMPACT_ATOMS: atom_id res chain seq x y z
N MET A 1 -13.51 9.98 25.59
CA MET A 1 -14.81 9.48 25.09
C MET A 1 -14.65 8.00 24.76
N ASP A 2 -15.70 7.19 24.90
CA ASP A 2 -15.69 5.80 24.43
C ASP A 2 -15.55 5.75 22.90
N LEU A 3 -14.76 4.81 22.36
CA LEU A 3 -14.48 4.72 20.93
C LEU A 3 -15.72 4.39 20.11
N LEU A 4 -16.57 3.47 20.57
CA LEU A 4 -17.74 3.07 19.81
C LEU A 4 -18.80 4.18 19.82
N GLU A 5 -18.94 4.88 20.93
CA GLU A 5 -19.76 6.09 21.02
C GLU A 5 -19.27 7.18 20.06
N ALA A 6 -17.96 7.46 20.02
CA ALA A 6 -17.38 8.43 19.11
C ALA A 6 -17.60 8.04 17.64
N ALA A 7 -17.38 6.76 17.31
CA ALA A 7 -17.58 6.24 15.96
C ALA A 7 -19.05 6.37 15.53
N GLU A 8 -20.00 6.06 16.41
CA GLU A 8 -21.44 6.20 16.13
C GLU A 8 -21.84 7.66 15.88
N ARG A 9 -21.37 8.59 16.72
CA ARG A 9 -21.63 10.03 16.56
C ARG A 9 -21.06 10.61 15.27
N LEU A 10 -19.96 10.04 14.81
CA LEU A 10 -19.33 10.38 13.53
C LEU A 10 -19.89 9.57 12.36
N GLU A 11 -21.00 8.84 12.53
CA GLU A 11 -21.66 8.07 11.47
C GLU A 11 -20.78 6.96 10.85
N PHE A 12 -19.76 6.50 11.56
CA PHE A 12 -19.02 5.31 11.15
C PHE A 12 -19.82 4.04 11.46
N PRO A 13 -19.65 2.98 10.64
CA PRO A 13 -20.12 1.65 11.03
C PRO A 13 -19.38 1.15 12.27
N THR A 14 -20.06 1.09 13.42
CA THR A 14 -19.44 0.71 14.72
C THR A 14 -18.76 -0.66 14.70
N GLN A 15 -19.23 -1.58 13.85
CA GLN A 15 -18.61 -2.89 13.67
C GLN A 15 -17.16 -2.80 13.15
N ALA A 16 -16.84 -1.80 12.32
CA ALA A 16 -15.49 -1.58 11.81
C ALA A 16 -14.50 -1.15 12.91
N TRP A 17 -15.00 -0.61 14.01
CA TRP A 17 -14.20 -0.04 15.10
C TRP A 17 -13.89 -1.01 16.23
N LYS A 18 -14.56 -2.18 16.27
CA LYS A 18 -14.37 -3.18 17.34
C LYS A 18 -12.97 -3.81 17.36
N GLU A 19 -12.28 -3.82 16.23
CA GLU A 19 -10.91 -4.37 16.11
C GLU A 19 -9.82 -3.33 16.46
N PHE A 20 -10.21 -2.06 16.68
CA PHE A 20 -9.30 -0.98 17.04
C PHE A 20 -9.17 -0.85 18.57
N PRO A 21 -7.97 -0.51 19.07
CA PRO A 21 -7.76 -0.37 20.51
C PRO A 21 -8.45 0.90 21.04
N GLN A 22 -9.09 0.77 22.21
CA GLN A 22 -9.37 1.94 23.04
C GLN A 22 -8.03 2.42 23.64
N THR A 23 -7.70 3.69 23.47
CA THR A 23 -6.47 4.28 24.01
C THR A 23 -6.78 5.47 24.92
N ASP A 24 -5.85 5.78 25.82
CA ASP A 24 -5.97 6.91 26.75
C ASP A 24 -5.72 8.28 26.07
N GLY A 25 -5.32 8.25 24.79
CA GLY A 25 -5.08 9.42 23.95
C GLY A 25 -3.88 9.25 23.04
N ILE A 26 -3.66 10.24 22.18
CA ILE A 26 -2.54 10.35 21.25
C ILE A 26 -1.72 11.60 21.58
N GLN A 27 -0.41 11.56 21.36
CA GLN A 27 0.40 12.76 21.36
C GLN A 27 0.72 13.18 19.92
N LEU A 28 0.12 14.29 19.48
CA LEU A 28 0.45 14.88 18.18
C LEU A 28 1.76 15.68 18.29
N PRO A 29 2.58 15.74 17.23
CA PRO A 29 3.85 16.49 17.27
C PRO A 29 3.63 17.99 17.55
N ASP A 30 4.45 18.57 18.44
CA ASP A 30 4.38 20.00 18.77
C ASP A 30 4.82 20.88 17.59
N ASN A 31 5.87 20.46 16.88
CA ASN A 31 6.44 21.14 15.70
C ASN A 31 6.25 20.28 14.42
N PRO A 32 5.02 20.17 13.90
CA PRO A 32 4.69 19.25 12.80
C PRO A 32 5.26 19.67 11.43
N THR A 33 5.59 20.94 11.21
CA THR A 33 5.98 21.46 9.87
C THR A 33 7.21 20.79 9.28
N ASP A 34 8.25 20.57 10.09
CA ASP A 34 9.48 19.91 9.64
C ASP A 34 9.21 18.43 9.30
N LEU A 35 8.38 17.77 10.10
CA LEU A 35 7.96 16.39 9.85
C LEU A 35 7.14 16.28 8.57
N LEU A 36 6.20 17.21 8.34
CA LEU A 36 5.38 17.24 7.12
C LEU A 36 6.26 17.45 5.87
N THR A 37 7.21 18.36 5.95
CA THR A 37 8.21 18.58 4.89
C THR A 37 9.07 17.33 4.67
N TYR A 38 9.49 16.67 5.75
CA TYR A 38 10.20 15.40 5.65
C TYR A 38 9.33 14.28 5.06
N CYS A 39 8.03 14.30 5.29
CA CYS A 39 7.07 13.37 4.69
C CYS A 39 6.66 13.74 3.25
N GLY A 40 7.30 14.75 2.65
CA GLY A 40 7.03 15.15 1.26
C GLY A 40 5.66 15.79 1.06
N VAL A 41 5.02 16.31 2.12
CA VAL A 41 3.72 16.96 2.03
C VAL A 41 3.87 18.32 1.36
N ALA A 42 3.06 18.59 0.33
CA ALA A 42 3.07 19.86 -0.38
C ALA A 42 2.63 21.03 0.52
N GLU A 43 3.19 22.23 0.32
CA GLU A 43 2.96 23.39 1.20
C GLU A 43 1.46 23.72 1.41
N ALA A 44 0.66 23.68 0.34
CA ALA A 44 -0.79 23.92 0.43
C ALA A 44 -1.50 22.88 1.32
N ASP A 45 -1.07 21.63 1.27
CA ASP A 45 -1.60 20.56 2.12
C ASP A 45 -1.08 20.66 3.56
N GLN A 46 0.15 21.12 3.77
CA GLN A 46 0.66 21.42 5.10
C GLN A 46 -0.19 22.50 5.77
N GLN A 47 -0.45 23.62 5.09
CA GLN A 47 -1.28 24.71 5.60
C GLN A 47 -2.69 24.23 5.95
N ALA A 48 -3.31 23.45 5.06
CA ALA A 48 -4.65 22.91 5.29
C ALA A 48 -4.69 21.90 6.47
N MET A 49 -3.69 21.03 6.58
CA MET A 49 -3.59 20.05 7.65
C MET A 49 -3.35 20.71 9.01
N LEU A 50 -2.54 21.77 9.06
CA LEU A 50 -2.29 22.57 10.28
C LEU A 50 -3.53 23.35 10.71
N ALA A 51 -4.27 23.94 9.75
CA ALA A 51 -5.52 24.64 10.04
C ALA A 51 -6.63 23.69 10.53
N ALA A 52 -6.53 22.40 10.20
CA ALA A 52 -7.47 21.35 10.59
C ALA A 52 -6.89 20.39 11.64
N ARG A 53 -5.96 20.87 12.48
CA ARG A 53 -5.36 20.07 13.55
C ARG A 53 -6.45 19.63 14.55
N PRO A 54 -6.63 18.31 14.79
CA PRO A 54 -7.54 17.82 15.82
C PRO A 54 -7.16 18.35 17.20
N ASP A 55 -8.18 18.64 18.01
CA ASP A 55 -8.03 19.11 19.38
C ASP A 55 -8.93 18.24 20.29
N PRO A 56 -8.44 17.75 21.45
CA PRO A 56 -9.21 16.85 22.30
C PRO A 56 -10.44 17.49 22.94
N ASP A 57 -10.43 18.80 23.18
CA ASP A 57 -11.52 19.53 23.84
C ASP A 57 -12.54 20.01 22.81
N GLU A 58 -12.09 20.50 21.64
CA GLU A 58 -12.97 20.96 20.57
C GLU A 58 -13.52 19.83 19.69
N HIS A 59 -12.78 18.73 19.56
CA HIS A 59 -13.08 17.60 18.66
C HIS A 59 -13.00 16.23 19.36
N PRO A 60 -13.71 16.02 20.49
CA PRO A 60 -13.53 14.82 21.31
C PRO A 60 -13.86 13.51 20.58
N GLU A 61 -14.85 13.52 19.67
CA GLU A 61 -15.17 12.35 18.84
C GLU A 61 -14.02 12.01 17.87
N TRP A 62 -13.51 13.02 17.15
CA TRP A 62 -12.39 12.83 16.20
C TRP A 62 -11.12 12.43 16.91
N TRP A 63 -10.87 12.99 18.10
CA TRP A 63 -9.73 12.63 18.93
C TRP A 63 -9.77 11.16 19.36
N ALA A 64 -10.94 10.63 19.71
CA ALA A 64 -11.10 9.24 20.10
C ALA A 64 -10.79 8.27 18.94
N VAL A 65 -11.38 8.50 17.76
CA VAL A 65 -11.14 7.65 16.58
C VAL A 65 -9.70 7.77 16.05
N LEU A 66 -9.14 8.98 16.08
CA LEU A 66 -7.72 9.26 15.78
C LEU A 66 -6.79 8.46 16.69
N SER A 67 -7.04 8.50 18.00
CA SER A 67 -6.21 7.84 19.00
C SER A 67 -6.28 6.32 18.86
N ALA A 68 -7.43 5.76 18.46
CA ALA A 68 -7.58 4.35 18.19
C ALA A 68 -6.82 3.90 16.93
N ILE A 69 -6.84 4.71 15.87
CA ILE A 69 -6.10 4.44 14.63
C ILE A 69 -4.59 4.49 14.87
N ALA A 70 -4.10 5.52 15.59
CA ALA A 70 -2.70 5.56 15.99
C ALA A 70 -2.31 4.39 16.91
N GLY A 71 -3.17 4.05 17.87
CA GLY A 71 -2.97 2.89 18.74
C GLY A 71 -2.88 1.55 17.96
N SER A 72 -3.53 1.45 16.80
CA SER A 72 -3.39 0.27 15.94
C SER A 72 -2.00 0.14 15.32
N LEU A 73 -1.33 1.27 15.03
CA LEU A 73 0.07 1.28 14.60
C LEU A 73 0.98 0.79 15.73
N ASP A 74 0.73 1.26 16.97
CA ASP A 74 1.52 0.87 18.13
C ASP A 74 1.38 -0.62 18.47
N ARG A 75 0.15 -1.15 18.43
CA ARG A 75 -0.12 -2.58 18.64
C ARG A 75 0.64 -3.46 17.67
N ASP A 76 0.75 -3.00 16.42
CA ASP A 76 1.33 -3.76 15.31
C ASP A 76 2.74 -3.25 14.92
N TRP A 77 3.40 -2.51 15.81
CA TRP A 77 4.71 -1.91 15.57
C TRP A 77 5.76 -2.96 15.21
N GLU A 78 6.44 -2.75 14.07
CA GLU A 78 7.41 -3.65 13.47
C GLU A 78 6.90 -5.08 13.21
N ARG A 79 5.59 -5.34 13.34
CA ARG A 79 5.06 -6.68 13.12
C ARG A 79 4.88 -6.94 11.62
N PRO A 80 5.31 -8.12 11.13
CA PRO A 80 5.00 -8.53 9.78
C PRO A 80 3.48 -8.68 9.60
N LEU A 81 3.03 -8.55 8.37
CA LEU A 81 1.64 -8.77 7.99
C LEU A 81 1.24 -10.23 8.30
N PRO A 82 0.17 -10.48 9.07
CA PRO A 82 -0.24 -11.85 9.38
C PRO A 82 -0.74 -12.58 8.13
N PRO A 83 -0.83 -13.92 8.15
CA PRO A 83 -1.28 -14.69 6.98
C PRO A 83 -2.72 -14.40 6.57
N THR A 84 -3.51 -13.83 7.49
CA THR A 84 -4.89 -13.38 7.26
C THR A 84 -4.96 -12.06 6.48
N GLY A 85 -3.82 -11.44 6.17
CA GLY A 85 -3.73 -10.16 5.49
C GLY A 85 -3.98 -8.95 6.40
N PHE A 86 -4.16 -7.78 5.78
CA PHE A 86 -4.47 -6.52 6.44
C PHE A 86 -5.65 -5.86 5.73
N LYS A 87 -6.63 -5.46 6.54
CA LYS A 87 -7.74 -4.62 6.11
C LYS A 87 -7.25 -3.17 6.15
N SER A 88 -7.51 -2.41 5.08
CA SER A 88 -7.23 -0.98 5.06
C SER A 88 -7.94 -0.27 6.21
N TRP A 89 -7.42 0.88 6.63
CA TRP A 89 -8.15 1.75 7.54
C TRP A 89 -9.49 2.20 6.95
N PRO A 90 -10.50 2.47 7.82
CA PRO A 90 -11.82 2.89 7.38
C PRO A 90 -11.75 4.26 6.68
N VAL A 91 -12.52 4.40 5.61
CA VAL A 91 -12.79 5.71 5.02
C VAL A 91 -13.65 6.53 5.98
N VAL A 92 -13.41 7.83 6.04
CA VAL A 92 -14.23 8.76 6.82
C VAL A 92 -15.55 9.04 6.09
N PRO A 93 -16.65 9.35 6.82
CA PRO A 93 -17.90 9.76 6.19
C PRO A 93 -17.70 10.94 5.24
N GLU A 94 -18.37 10.91 4.09
CA GLU A 94 -18.14 11.86 2.99
C GLU A 94 -18.31 13.33 3.40
N ASN A 95 -19.28 13.61 4.27
CA ASN A 95 -19.61 14.94 4.78
C ASN A 95 -18.75 15.36 5.99
N SER A 96 -17.70 14.60 6.33
CA SER A 96 -16.84 14.94 7.47
C SER A 96 -16.14 16.29 7.27
N PRO A 97 -15.95 17.06 8.36
CA PRO A 97 -15.22 18.32 8.31
C PRO A 97 -13.74 18.12 7.97
N ALA A 98 -13.00 19.22 7.76
CA ALA A 98 -11.56 19.17 7.45
C ALA A 98 -10.76 18.37 8.49
N VAL A 99 -11.08 18.50 9.78
CA VAL A 99 -10.42 17.71 10.85
C VAL A 99 -10.56 16.20 10.61
N GLY A 100 -11.71 15.74 10.12
CA GLY A 100 -11.93 14.35 9.75
C GLY A 100 -11.16 13.94 8.50
N MET A 101 -11.10 14.82 7.49
CA MET A 101 -10.32 14.57 6.25
C MET A 101 -8.83 14.35 6.53
N PHE A 102 -8.29 14.96 7.59
CA PHE A 102 -6.88 14.87 7.97
C PHE A 102 -6.60 13.96 9.16
N ALA A 103 -7.61 13.38 9.81
CA ALA A 103 -7.42 12.56 11.02
C ALA A 103 -6.39 11.44 10.79
N TRP A 104 -6.49 10.65 9.71
CA TRP A 104 -5.52 9.58 9.44
C TRP A 104 -4.13 10.10 9.07
N ALA A 105 -4.02 11.29 8.48
CA ALA A 105 -2.72 11.92 8.23
C ALA A 105 -2.03 12.29 9.56
N TRP A 106 -2.79 12.80 10.54
CA TRP A 106 -2.28 13.07 11.89
C TRP A 106 -1.88 11.79 12.64
N ALA A 107 -2.64 10.70 12.49
CA ALA A 107 -2.28 9.40 13.06
C ALA A 107 -0.95 8.85 12.50
N LEU A 108 -0.72 9.02 11.20
CA LEU A 108 0.54 8.65 10.58
C LEU A 108 1.67 9.58 11.06
N LEU A 109 1.42 10.89 11.11
CA LEU A 109 2.43 11.87 11.51
C LEU A 109 2.87 11.68 12.97
N SER A 110 1.98 11.25 13.87
CA SER A 110 2.29 11.08 15.30
C SER A 110 3.37 10.03 15.57
N VAL A 111 3.49 9.03 14.71
CA VAL A 111 4.49 7.95 14.88
C VAL A 111 5.81 8.22 14.15
N VAL A 112 5.90 9.29 13.35
CA VAL A 112 7.10 9.57 12.54
C VAL A 112 8.38 9.66 13.38
N PRO A 113 8.43 10.37 14.53
CA PRO A 113 9.65 10.40 15.33
C PRO A 113 10.11 9.00 15.76
N ARG A 114 9.18 8.16 16.26
CA ARG A 114 9.46 6.77 16.66
C ARG A 114 9.91 5.92 15.47
N LEU A 115 9.30 6.11 14.30
CA LEU A 115 9.69 5.43 13.07
C LEU A 115 11.13 5.76 12.70
N LEU A 116 11.49 7.05 12.70
CA LEU A 116 12.86 7.50 12.38
C LEU A 116 13.88 6.89 13.33
N ASP A 117 13.59 6.87 14.64
CA ASP A 117 14.43 6.22 15.64
C ASP A 117 14.56 4.71 15.40
N THR A 118 13.45 4.04 15.08
CA THR A 118 13.42 2.60 14.78
C THR A 118 14.26 2.29 13.54
N HIS A 119 14.09 3.05 12.46
CA HIS A 119 14.88 2.91 11.24
C HIS A 119 16.37 3.13 11.50
N ALA A 120 16.73 4.15 12.29
CA ALA A 120 18.11 4.42 12.65
C ALA A 120 18.72 3.27 13.47
N GLN A 121 18.01 2.74 14.48
CA GLN A 121 18.44 1.62 15.30
C GLN A 121 18.63 0.33 14.49
N ARG A 122 17.77 0.10 13.49
CA ARG A 122 17.83 -1.03 12.57
C ARG A 122 18.91 -0.88 11.49
N GLY A 123 19.54 0.29 11.37
CA GLY A 123 20.51 0.57 10.30
C GLY A 123 19.86 0.70 8.92
N VAL A 124 18.60 1.11 8.84
CA VAL A 124 17.92 1.41 7.56
C VAL A 124 18.56 2.66 6.96
N PRO A 125 19.08 2.61 5.72
CA PRO A 125 19.68 3.76 5.08
C PRO A 125 18.69 4.92 4.96
N GLU A 126 19.16 6.16 5.19
CA GLU A 126 18.32 7.36 5.14
C GLU A 126 17.52 7.47 3.83
N LYS A 127 18.11 7.09 2.70
CA LYS A 127 17.43 7.08 1.40
C LYS A 127 16.19 6.17 1.37
N VAL A 128 16.25 5.02 2.05
CA VAL A 128 15.13 4.06 2.14
C VAL A 128 14.07 4.61 3.08
N THR A 129 14.48 5.15 4.23
CA THR A 129 13.58 5.83 5.17
C THR A 129 12.81 6.95 4.49
N LYS A 130 13.51 7.83 3.78
CA LYS A 130 12.90 8.94 3.05
C LYS A 130 11.93 8.45 1.98
N ALA A 131 12.34 7.51 1.12
CA ALA A 131 11.49 6.94 0.08
C ALA A 131 10.22 6.29 0.65
N THR A 132 10.34 5.64 1.81
CA THR A 132 9.19 5.00 2.48
C THR A 132 8.21 6.01 3.07
N ILE A 133 8.70 7.09 3.69
CA ILE A 133 7.85 8.04 4.43
C ILE A 133 7.19 9.08 3.52
N VAL A 134 7.78 9.41 2.36
CA VAL A 134 7.14 10.34 1.39
C VAL A 134 5.80 9.83 0.84
N ALA A 135 5.45 8.58 1.16
CA ALA A 135 4.11 8.01 1.01
C ALA A 135 2.98 8.90 1.54
N LEU A 136 3.20 9.65 2.63
CA LEU A 136 2.19 10.57 3.15
C LEU A 136 1.95 11.73 2.18
N GLY A 137 3.00 12.40 1.71
CA GLY A 137 2.86 13.43 0.68
C GLY A 137 2.17 12.92 -0.59
N GLY A 138 2.57 11.75 -1.06
CA GLY A 138 1.95 11.11 -2.22
C GLY A 138 0.45 10.88 -2.06
N ILE A 139 -0.01 10.46 -0.87
CA ILE A 139 -1.43 10.18 -0.68
C ILE A 139 -2.29 11.43 -0.56
N LEU A 140 -1.76 12.53 0.00
CA LEU A 140 -2.48 13.80 0.02
C LEU A 140 -2.66 14.36 -1.40
N ILE A 141 -1.63 14.21 -2.25
CA ILE A 141 -1.72 14.58 -3.67
C ILE A 141 -2.82 13.75 -4.36
N SER A 142 -2.76 12.42 -4.24
CA SER A 142 -3.76 11.55 -4.87
C SER A 142 -5.18 11.82 -4.38
N HIS A 143 -5.38 12.05 -3.07
CA HIS A 143 -6.71 12.37 -2.54
C HIS A 143 -7.25 13.67 -3.14
N ARG A 144 -6.40 14.70 -3.29
CA ARG A 144 -6.78 15.96 -3.92
C ARG A 144 -7.13 15.79 -5.39
N GLU A 145 -6.37 14.99 -6.14
CA GLU A 145 -6.61 14.73 -7.56
C GLU A 145 -7.92 13.95 -7.77
N VAL A 146 -8.19 12.94 -6.94
CA VAL A 146 -9.36 12.07 -7.08
C VAL A 146 -10.64 12.73 -6.55
N TYR A 147 -10.59 13.39 -5.39
CA TYR A 147 -11.79 13.93 -4.73
C TYR A 147 -11.93 15.45 -4.83
N GLY A 148 -10.98 16.13 -5.48
CA GLY A 148 -10.99 17.58 -5.63
C GLY A 148 -10.81 18.37 -4.32
N ARG A 149 -10.43 17.72 -3.22
CA ARG A 149 -10.30 18.35 -1.89
C ARG A 149 -9.11 17.81 -1.09
N PRO A 150 -8.49 18.63 -0.23
CA PRO A 150 -7.40 18.20 0.64
C PRO A 150 -7.84 17.13 1.64
N GLY A 151 -6.93 16.22 1.98
CA GLY A 151 -7.13 15.20 3.00
C GLY A 151 -6.51 13.87 2.61
N VAL A 152 -6.84 12.85 3.41
CA VAL A 152 -6.58 11.44 3.10
C VAL A 152 -7.80 10.57 3.43
N GLY A 153 -8.80 11.13 4.13
CA GLY A 153 -9.86 10.36 4.79
C GLY A 153 -10.79 9.59 3.86
N LEU A 154 -10.96 10.00 2.61
CA LEU A 154 -11.83 9.28 1.66
C LEU A 154 -11.16 8.08 1.00
N MET A 155 -9.85 7.91 1.16
CA MET A 155 -9.13 6.80 0.57
C MET A 155 -9.03 5.63 1.56
N PRO A 156 -9.25 4.38 1.10
CA PRO A 156 -8.93 3.22 1.91
C PRO A 156 -7.40 3.09 2.06
N LEU A 157 -6.88 3.38 3.25
CA LEU A 157 -5.44 3.40 3.49
C LEU A 157 -4.91 2.00 3.76
N TRP A 158 -4.40 1.33 2.72
CA TRP A 158 -3.75 0.02 2.86
C TRP A 158 -2.23 0.12 3.07
N GLY A 159 -1.53 0.84 2.19
CA GLY A 159 -0.06 0.94 2.21
C GLY A 159 0.51 1.82 3.34
N PRO A 160 0.04 3.07 3.53
CA PRO A 160 0.64 3.98 4.51
C PRO A 160 0.69 3.41 5.95
N PRO A 161 -0.35 2.75 6.49
CA PRO A 161 -0.25 2.16 7.83
C PRO A 161 0.87 1.12 7.95
N LEU A 162 1.13 0.32 6.91
CA LEU A 162 2.21 -0.67 6.88
C LEU A 162 3.59 -0.01 6.86
N ARG A 163 3.74 1.06 6.07
CA ARG A 163 4.98 1.86 6.01
C ARG A 163 5.28 2.52 7.36
N PHE A 164 4.26 3.12 7.96
CA PHE A 164 4.41 3.92 9.17
C PHE A 164 4.55 3.07 10.44
N ARG A 165 4.27 1.76 10.38
CA ARG A 165 4.56 0.79 11.45
C ARG A 165 5.81 -0.05 11.20
N CYS A 166 6.67 0.32 10.25
CA CYS A 166 7.91 -0.41 9.93
C CYS A 166 7.69 -1.84 9.38
N ALA A 167 6.62 -2.06 8.62
CA ALA A 167 6.30 -3.33 7.98
C ALA A 167 6.51 -3.32 6.45
N ASP A 168 6.45 -2.14 5.81
CA ASP A 168 6.68 -1.94 4.37
C ASP A 168 7.80 -0.94 4.13
N TYR A 169 8.67 -1.23 3.15
CA TYR A 169 9.83 -0.42 2.79
C TYR A 169 9.88 -0.19 1.28
N GLU A 170 10.17 1.04 0.86
CA GLU A 170 10.47 1.37 -0.54
C GLU A 170 11.98 1.27 -0.79
N ILE A 171 12.39 0.32 -1.63
CA ILE A 171 13.80 0.07 -1.97
C ILE A 171 13.94 0.09 -3.49
N GLY A 172 14.52 1.17 -4.01
CA GLY A 172 14.71 1.35 -5.45
C GLY A 172 13.37 1.53 -6.17
N ARG A 173 13.04 0.62 -7.10
CA ARG A 173 11.82 0.67 -7.91
C ARG A 173 10.63 -0.04 -7.26
N LEU A 174 10.86 -0.85 -6.23
CA LEU A 174 9.86 -1.73 -5.63
C LEU A 174 9.65 -1.44 -4.15
N ASN A 175 8.50 -1.85 -3.66
CA ASN A 175 8.18 -1.86 -2.24
C ASN A 175 8.12 -3.30 -1.74
N PHE A 176 8.51 -3.49 -0.48
CA PHE A 176 8.62 -4.78 0.15
C PHE A 176 7.91 -4.75 1.51
N THR A 177 6.79 -5.46 1.60
CA THR A 177 6.10 -5.69 2.86
C THR A 177 6.58 -7.00 3.47
N ARG A 178 6.99 -6.97 4.75
CA ARG A 178 7.25 -8.17 5.55
C ARG A 178 5.93 -8.89 5.84
N THR A 179 5.83 -10.16 5.47
CA THR A 179 4.60 -10.94 5.61
C THR A 179 4.88 -12.32 6.23
N GLU A 180 3.89 -12.85 6.92
CA GLU A 180 3.91 -14.20 7.47
C GLU A 180 3.28 -15.19 6.50
N LEU A 181 3.95 -16.31 6.26
CA LEU A 181 3.38 -17.45 5.56
C LEU A 181 2.65 -18.34 6.58
N GLY A 182 1.34 -18.52 6.41
CA GLY A 182 0.56 -19.46 7.22
C GLY A 182 0.39 -20.81 6.52
N LEU A 183 0.68 -21.91 7.22
CA LEU A 183 0.30 -23.26 6.80
C LEU A 183 -0.26 -24.02 8.01
N GLY A 184 -1.37 -24.73 7.80
CA GLY A 184 -2.07 -25.41 8.89
C GLY A 184 -2.61 -24.42 9.94
N TYR A 185 -2.23 -24.62 11.20
CA TYR A 185 -2.75 -23.82 12.34
C TYR A 185 -1.83 -22.67 12.77
N GLY A 186 -0.81 -22.31 11.98
CA GLY A 186 0.11 -21.26 12.40
C GLY A 186 1.07 -20.77 11.33
N VAL A 187 1.96 -19.90 11.80
CA VAL A 187 3.05 -19.32 11.03
C VAL A 187 4.08 -20.41 10.68
N SER A 188 4.41 -20.51 9.40
CA SER A 188 5.35 -21.49 8.84
C SER A 188 6.54 -20.85 8.11
N GLY A 189 6.57 -19.52 7.99
CA GLY A 189 7.68 -18.80 7.40
C GLY A 189 7.45 -17.29 7.29
N ARG A 190 8.43 -16.60 6.71
CA ARG A 190 8.37 -15.18 6.39
C ARG A 190 8.56 -14.99 4.88
N LEU A 191 7.83 -14.06 4.29
CA LEU A 191 7.96 -13.69 2.88
C LEU A 191 8.11 -12.17 2.78
N LEU A 192 8.75 -11.71 1.71
CA LEU A 192 8.68 -10.32 1.29
C LEU A 192 7.69 -10.17 0.15
N SER A 193 6.56 -9.50 0.42
CA SER A 193 5.56 -9.18 -0.60
C SER A 193 6.02 -7.96 -1.41
N ILE A 194 6.13 -8.14 -2.72
CA ILE A 194 6.55 -7.12 -3.67
C ILE A 194 5.33 -6.32 -4.12
N HIS A 195 5.43 -5.00 -3.99
CA HIS A 195 4.48 -4.03 -4.51
C HIS A 195 5.18 -3.11 -5.52
N ILE A 196 4.45 -2.71 -6.56
CA ILE A 196 4.97 -1.86 -7.63
C ILE A 196 4.29 -0.49 -7.52
N PRO A 197 5.00 0.56 -7.08
CA PRO A 197 4.48 1.91 -7.13
C PRO A 197 4.10 2.32 -8.56
N PRO A 198 3.02 3.09 -8.76
CA PRO A 198 2.59 3.58 -10.07
C PRO A 198 3.45 4.75 -10.57
N THR A 199 4.75 4.74 -10.27
CA THR A 199 5.71 5.81 -10.60
C THR A 199 6.71 5.32 -11.65
N GLY A 200 6.61 5.86 -12.86
CA GLY A 200 7.51 5.53 -13.96
C GLY A 200 7.45 4.07 -14.44
N PRO A 201 8.29 3.70 -15.40
CA PRO A 201 8.29 2.35 -15.97
C PRO A 201 8.75 1.29 -14.95
N LEU A 202 8.21 0.08 -15.04
CA LEU A 202 8.72 -1.12 -14.35
C LEU A 202 10.00 -1.61 -15.04
N ASP A 203 11.06 -0.81 -15.00
CA ASP A 203 12.32 -1.20 -15.63
C ASP A 203 12.84 -2.53 -15.05
N ALA A 204 13.20 -3.46 -15.93
CA ALA A 204 13.55 -4.82 -15.53
C ALA A 204 14.87 -4.90 -14.75
N ALA A 205 15.84 -4.02 -15.04
CA ALA A 205 17.10 -3.98 -14.32
C ALA A 205 16.89 -3.34 -12.94
N ALA A 206 16.19 -2.20 -12.88
CA ALA A 206 15.88 -1.53 -11.62
C ALA A 206 15.05 -2.42 -10.67
N ALA A 207 14.10 -3.20 -11.21
CA ALA A 207 13.34 -4.16 -10.41
C ALA A 207 14.22 -5.29 -9.85
N ALA A 208 15.18 -5.80 -10.64
CA ALA A 208 16.13 -6.81 -10.18
C ALA A 208 17.05 -6.26 -9.07
N GLU A 209 17.62 -5.07 -9.27
CA GLU A 209 18.46 -4.39 -8.27
C GLU A 209 17.69 -4.15 -6.95
N SER A 210 16.40 -3.82 -7.05
CA SER A 210 15.54 -3.64 -5.88
C SER A 210 15.36 -4.94 -5.09
N ILE A 211 15.15 -6.06 -5.79
CA ILE A 211 15.02 -7.40 -5.17
C ILE A 211 16.34 -7.81 -4.52
N ASP A 212 17.47 -7.64 -5.21
CA ASP A 212 18.79 -7.99 -4.68
C ASP A 212 19.14 -7.15 -3.45
N ALA A 213 18.84 -5.85 -3.48
CA ALA A 213 19.01 -4.97 -2.33
C ALA A 213 18.14 -5.42 -1.15
N ALA A 214 16.86 -5.75 -1.38
CA ALA A 214 15.98 -6.25 -0.32
C ALA A 214 16.51 -7.57 0.27
N ALA A 215 16.95 -8.52 -0.57
CA ALA A 215 17.50 -9.79 -0.12
C ALA A 215 18.74 -9.62 0.77
N ALA A 216 19.58 -8.62 0.49
CA ALA A 216 20.75 -8.31 1.29
C ALA A 216 20.43 -7.54 2.58
N LEU A 217 19.47 -6.62 2.54
CA LEU A 217 19.20 -5.66 3.62
C LEU A 217 18.28 -6.21 4.72
N PHE A 218 17.20 -6.91 4.36
CA PHE A 218 16.24 -7.38 5.36
C PHE A 218 16.81 -8.34 6.40
N PRO A 219 17.73 -9.29 6.08
CA PRO A 219 18.39 -10.10 7.10
C PRO A 219 19.23 -9.30 8.10
N GLN A 220 19.67 -8.09 7.73
CA GLN A 220 20.41 -7.19 8.63
C GLN A 220 19.45 -6.42 9.55
N TRP A 221 18.32 -5.95 9.02
CA TRP A 221 17.33 -5.20 9.79
C TRP A 221 16.50 -6.12 10.71
N TYR A 222 16.14 -7.30 10.23
CA TYR A 222 15.28 -8.27 10.89
C TYR A 222 15.92 -9.67 10.91
N PRO A 223 17.03 -9.86 11.67
CA PRO A 223 17.78 -11.13 11.69
C PRO A 223 16.95 -12.32 12.20
N ASP A 224 15.93 -12.06 13.04
CA ASP A 224 15.03 -13.09 13.58
C ASP A 224 13.91 -13.48 12.60
N GLU A 225 13.88 -12.89 11.40
CA GLU A 225 12.87 -13.14 10.37
C GLU A 225 13.49 -13.70 9.08
N PRO A 226 13.93 -14.97 9.09
CA PRO A 226 14.50 -15.59 7.90
C PRO A 226 13.47 -15.61 6.77
N ILE A 227 13.79 -14.89 5.69
CA ILE A 227 12.93 -14.80 4.51
C ILE A 227 13.02 -16.10 3.74
N TYR A 228 11.87 -16.69 3.45
CA TYR A 228 11.77 -17.90 2.64
C TYR A 228 11.74 -17.56 1.15
N ALA A 229 10.88 -16.60 0.76
CA ALA A 229 10.71 -16.20 -0.62
C ALA A 229 10.22 -14.75 -0.74
N PHE A 230 10.37 -14.22 -1.95
CA PHE A 230 9.60 -13.06 -2.37
C PHE A 230 8.27 -13.54 -2.97
N THR A 231 7.20 -12.79 -2.73
CA THR A 231 5.88 -13.07 -3.28
C THR A 231 5.33 -11.82 -3.97
N CYS A 232 4.51 -11.99 -4.99
CA CYS A 232 3.76 -10.89 -5.60
C CYS A 232 2.38 -11.42 -5.98
N HIS A 233 1.34 -10.67 -5.64
CA HIS A 233 -0.04 -10.94 -6.05
C HIS A 233 -0.53 -9.74 -6.85
N SER A 234 -0.72 -9.92 -8.15
CA SER A 234 -1.05 -8.81 -9.05
C SER A 234 -1.59 -9.30 -10.39
N TRP A 235 -2.39 -8.45 -11.05
CA TRP A 235 -2.73 -8.57 -12.47
C TRP A 235 -1.50 -8.66 -13.38
N LEU A 236 -0.37 -8.06 -12.98
CA LEU A 236 0.90 -8.09 -13.73
C LEU A 236 1.42 -9.52 -13.96
N LEU A 237 0.99 -10.47 -13.13
CA LEU A 237 1.43 -11.86 -13.20
C LEU A 237 0.48 -12.76 -14.01
N ASP A 238 -0.53 -12.19 -14.67
CA ASP A 238 -1.40 -12.94 -15.57
C ASP A 238 -0.67 -13.35 -16.86
N PRO A 239 -0.44 -14.66 -17.11
CA PRO A 239 0.21 -15.13 -18.34
C PRO A 239 -0.49 -14.70 -19.63
N GLN A 240 -1.80 -14.41 -19.57
CA GLN A 240 -2.59 -13.96 -20.72
C GLN A 240 -2.07 -12.62 -21.29
N LEU A 241 -1.32 -11.84 -20.50
CA LEU A 241 -0.67 -10.61 -20.97
C LEU A 241 0.40 -10.88 -22.04
N ALA A 242 1.05 -12.05 -21.99
CA ALA A 242 2.07 -12.44 -22.98
C ALA A 242 1.48 -12.74 -24.38
N ASP A 243 0.17 -13.02 -24.47
CA ASP A 243 -0.53 -13.16 -25.76
C ASP A 243 -0.77 -11.81 -26.45
N HIS A 244 -0.52 -10.71 -25.72
CA HIS A 244 -0.90 -9.37 -26.13
C HIS A 244 0.26 -8.38 -26.15
N LEU A 245 1.30 -8.62 -25.35
CA LEU A 245 2.47 -7.77 -25.22
C LEU A 245 3.70 -8.44 -25.86
N PRO A 246 4.63 -7.66 -26.44
CA PRO A 246 5.88 -8.23 -26.95
C PRO A 246 6.71 -8.83 -25.81
N ALA A 247 7.53 -9.83 -26.13
CA ALA A 247 8.41 -10.49 -25.16
C ALA A 247 9.35 -9.52 -24.41
N GLU A 248 9.72 -8.42 -25.07
CA GLU A 248 10.57 -7.38 -24.49
C GLU A 248 9.83 -6.40 -23.58
N SER A 249 8.51 -6.53 -23.42
CA SER A 249 7.74 -5.74 -22.47
C SER A 249 8.26 -5.94 -21.05
N ASN A 250 8.42 -4.84 -20.33
CA ASN A 250 8.79 -4.84 -18.92
C ASN A 250 7.88 -5.74 -18.06
N ILE A 251 6.58 -5.77 -18.35
CA ILE A 251 5.62 -6.64 -17.65
C ILE A 251 5.96 -8.11 -17.88
N VAL A 252 6.17 -8.50 -19.14
CA VAL A 252 6.47 -9.89 -19.51
C VAL A 252 7.80 -10.33 -18.91
N ARG A 253 8.83 -9.48 -18.97
CA ARG A 253 10.12 -9.76 -18.33
C ARG A 253 9.97 -9.90 -16.81
N PHE A 254 9.20 -9.02 -16.15
CA PHE A 254 8.95 -9.09 -14.72
C PHE A 254 8.26 -10.41 -14.33
N GLN A 255 7.22 -10.82 -15.07
CA GLN A 255 6.46 -12.04 -14.80
C GLN A 255 7.36 -13.30 -14.81
N GLN A 256 8.35 -13.34 -15.71
CA GLN A 256 9.21 -14.52 -15.93
C GLN A 256 10.11 -14.85 -14.73
N ARG A 257 10.25 -13.93 -13.77
CA ARG A 257 11.01 -14.16 -12.53
C ARG A 257 10.26 -15.04 -11.54
N PHE A 258 8.94 -15.15 -11.67
CA PHE A 258 8.10 -15.80 -10.69
C PHE A 258 7.68 -17.19 -11.15
N ARG A 259 7.73 -18.14 -10.22
CA ARG A 259 6.96 -19.37 -10.33
C ARG A 259 5.53 -19.07 -9.90
N LEU A 260 4.59 -19.16 -10.85
CA LEU A 260 3.17 -18.97 -10.54
C LEU A 260 2.63 -20.11 -9.68
N LEU A 261 1.85 -19.73 -8.67
CA LEU A 261 1.04 -20.64 -7.90
C LEU A 261 -0.25 -20.98 -8.66
N PRO A 262 -0.96 -22.07 -8.25
CA PRO A 262 -2.29 -22.36 -8.76
C PRO A 262 -3.19 -21.13 -8.67
N HIS A 263 -3.91 -20.86 -9.75
CA HIS A 263 -4.91 -19.81 -9.78
C HIS A 263 -6.05 -20.19 -8.82
N LEU A 264 -6.30 -19.34 -7.84
CA LEU A 264 -7.43 -19.52 -6.93
C LEU A 264 -8.69 -18.91 -7.56
N PRO A 265 -9.89 -19.44 -7.28
CA PRO A 265 -11.12 -18.83 -7.73
C PRO A 265 -11.19 -17.37 -7.27
N PRO A 266 -11.50 -16.42 -8.16
CA PRO A 266 -11.62 -15.03 -7.79
C PRO A 266 -12.87 -14.80 -6.93
N SER A 267 -12.90 -13.70 -6.18
CA SER A 267 -14.08 -13.28 -5.42
C SER A 267 -15.22 -12.85 -6.35
N THR A 268 -14.87 -12.20 -7.47
CA THR A 268 -15.79 -11.87 -8.56
C THR A 268 -15.18 -12.22 -9.91
N ALA A 269 -16.00 -12.46 -10.93
CA ALA A 269 -15.49 -12.80 -12.26
C ALA A 269 -14.62 -11.71 -12.92
N PHE A 270 -14.70 -10.47 -12.41
CA PHE A 270 -14.10 -9.27 -12.99
C PHE A 270 -13.06 -8.60 -12.07
N GLU A 271 -12.65 -9.24 -10.97
CA GLU A 271 -11.71 -8.63 -10.02
C GLU A 271 -10.37 -8.25 -10.67
N GLY A 272 -9.85 -9.12 -11.57
CA GLY A 272 -8.61 -8.85 -12.29
C GLY A 272 -8.75 -7.75 -13.33
N ASP A 273 -9.91 -7.65 -13.98
CA ASP A 273 -10.21 -6.58 -14.93
C ASP A 273 -10.25 -5.22 -14.22
N HIS A 274 -10.94 -5.16 -13.08
CA HIS A 274 -11.05 -3.95 -12.26
C HIS A 274 -9.70 -3.50 -11.72
N GLU A 275 -8.88 -4.44 -11.23
CA GLU A 275 -7.57 -4.08 -10.71
C GLU A 275 -6.63 -3.57 -11.83
N LEU A 276 -6.62 -4.21 -12.99
CA LEU A 276 -5.84 -3.76 -14.14
C LEU A 276 -6.32 -2.38 -14.63
N MET A 277 -7.64 -2.18 -14.78
CA MET A 277 -8.20 -0.89 -15.17
C MET A 277 -7.80 0.22 -14.19
N ARG A 278 -7.93 -0.03 -12.89
CA ARG A 278 -7.61 0.94 -11.84
C ARG A 278 -6.11 1.24 -11.75
N LEU A 279 -5.26 0.20 -11.73
CA LEU A 279 -3.83 0.37 -11.46
C LEU A 279 -3.01 0.67 -12.72
N ALA A 280 -3.37 0.08 -13.86
CA ALA A 280 -2.60 0.22 -15.09
C ALA A 280 -3.14 1.33 -16.00
N LEU A 281 -4.47 1.44 -16.12
CA LEU A 281 -5.09 2.46 -16.97
C LEU A 281 -5.42 3.74 -16.22
N GLN A 282 -5.40 3.70 -14.87
CA GLN A 282 -5.75 4.82 -13.99
C GLN A 282 -7.17 5.33 -14.27
N LEU A 283 -8.09 4.38 -14.45
CA LEU A 283 -9.52 4.63 -14.65
C LEU A 283 -10.33 3.98 -13.54
N ASP A 284 -11.44 4.60 -13.15
CA ASP A 284 -12.33 4.04 -12.14
C ASP A 284 -13.17 2.91 -12.73
N PRO A 285 -13.07 1.68 -12.19
CA PRO A 285 -13.89 0.57 -12.66
C PRO A 285 -15.34 0.71 -12.16
N PRO A 286 -16.33 0.22 -12.91
CA PRO A 286 -17.72 0.16 -12.46
C PRO A 286 -17.92 -0.93 -11.38
N ASP A 287 -19.04 -0.91 -10.66
CA ASP A 287 -19.36 -1.91 -9.61
C ASP A 287 -19.55 -3.35 -10.14
N GLY A 288 -19.64 -3.53 -11.46
CA GLY A 288 -19.91 -4.81 -12.11
C GLY A 288 -19.02 -5.09 -13.32
N ALA A 289 -19.45 -6.02 -14.16
CA ALA A 289 -18.75 -6.31 -15.41
C ALA A 289 -18.73 -5.07 -16.34
N LEU A 290 -17.62 -4.87 -17.05
CA LEU A 290 -17.53 -3.79 -18.04
C LEU A 290 -18.47 -4.06 -19.20
N SER A 291 -19.30 -3.06 -19.52
CA SER A 291 -20.18 -3.07 -20.68
C SER A 291 -19.43 -2.71 -21.97
N ALA A 292 -20.06 -2.92 -23.13
CA ALA A 292 -19.52 -2.47 -24.41
C ALA A 292 -19.30 -0.95 -24.46
N ALA A 293 -20.12 -0.17 -23.73
CA ALA A 293 -19.97 1.27 -23.64
C ALA A 293 -18.75 1.66 -22.81
N ASP A 294 -18.50 0.95 -21.70
CA ASP A 294 -17.32 1.16 -20.85
C ASP A 294 -16.04 0.87 -21.65
N LEU A 295 -16.01 -0.24 -22.38
CA LEU A 295 -14.86 -0.60 -23.23
C LEU A 295 -14.61 0.42 -24.35
N ALA A 296 -15.67 0.97 -24.96
CA ALA A 296 -15.55 1.99 -26.00
C ALA A 296 -15.02 3.34 -25.49
N ALA A 297 -15.12 3.61 -24.18
CA ALA A 297 -14.61 4.82 -23.55
C ALA A 297 -13.12 4.73 -23.18
N ILE A 298 -12.53 3.53 -23.18
CA ILE A 298 -11.13 3.32 -22.80
C ILE A 298 -10.21 3.89 -23.89
N PRO A 299 -9.26 4.79 -23.56
CA PRO A 299 -8.28 5.28 -24.52
C PRO A 299 -7.44 4.13 -25.05
N GLU A 300 -7.19 4.05 -26.36
CA GLU A 300 -6.42 2.97 -27.00
C GLU A 300 -5.02 3.42 -27.46
N ALA A 301 -4.39 4.35 -26.74
CA ALA A 301 -3.11 4.94 -27.10
C ALA A 301 -1.93 3.97 -26.91
N THR A 302 -1.97 3.12 -25.89
CA THR A 302 -0.91 2.17 -25.56
C THR A 302 -1.23 0.73 -25.99
N SER A 303 -0.21 -0.12 -26.12
CA SER A 303 -0.40 -1.54 -26.41
C SER A 303 -1.20 -2.24 -25.32
N LEU A 304 -1.00 -1.87 -24.05
CA LEU A 304 -1.72 -2.43 -22.91
C LEU A 304 -3.22 -2.06 -22.94
N GLN A 305 -3.54 -0.80 -23.25
CA GLN A 305 -4.92 -0.35 -23.42
C GLN A 305 -5.66 -1.14 -24.51
N ARG A 306 -5.04 -1.25 -25.69
CA ARG A 306 -5.59 -2.06 -26.80
C ARG A 306 -5.72 -3.54 -26.44
N ALA A 307 -4.75 -4.07 -25.71
CA ALA A 307 -4.79 -5.44 -25.20
C ALA A 307 -6.00 -5.64 -24.27
N PHE A 308 -6.24 -4.70 -23.35
CA PHE A 308 -7.35 -4.73 -22.42
C PHE A 308 -8.70 -4.74 -23.15
N VAL A 309 -8.96 -3.74 -23.99
CA VAL A 309 -10.20 -3.63 -24.77
C VAL A 309 -10.44 -4.89 -25.61
N ARG A 310 -9.43 -5.35 -26.34
CA ARG A 310 -9.53 -6.55 -27.18
C ARG A 310 -9.82 -7.82 -26.38
N HIS A 311 -9.17 -7.99 -25.22
CA HIS A 311 -9.32 -9.19 -24.41
C HIS A 311 -10.73 -9.30 -23.83
N LEU A 312 -11.25 -8.21 -23.25
CA LEU A 312 -12.60 -8.15 -22.69
C LEU A 312 -13.68 -8.20 -23.79
N SER A 313 -13.47 -7.55 -24.94
CA SER A 313 -14.39 -7.63 -26.09
C SER A 313 -14.54 -9.06 -26.64
N ALA A 314 -13.56 -9.93 -26.41
CA ALA A 314 -13.62 -11.34 -26.78
C ALA A 314 -14.34 -12.21 -25.72
N GLY A 315 -14.91 -11.61 -24.67
CA GLY A 315 -15.59 -12.32 -23.59
C GLY A 315 -14.63 -13.04 -22.62
N ARG A 316 -13.37 -12.57 -22.54
CA ARG A 316 -12.35 -13.11 -21.63
C ARG A 316 -12.07 -12.11 -20.49
N HIS A 317 -11.45 -12.59 -19.43
CA HIS A 317 -11.16 -11.81 -18.22
C HIS A 317 -9.68 -11.94 -17.85
N PHE A 318 -9.09 -10.85 -17.37
CA PHE A 318 -7.80 -10.89 -16.70
C PHE A 318 -7.94 -11.39 -15.27
N HIS A 319 -6.84 -11.92 -14.74
CA HIS A 319 -6.82 -12.60 -13.46
C HIS A 319 -5.72 -12.07 -12.55
N LEU A 320 -6.01 -11.99 -11.25
CA LEU A 320 -4.99 -11.78 -10.24
C LEU A 320 -4.22 -13.08 -10.03
N ARG A 321 -2.90 -13.04 -10.17
CA ARG A 321 -2.04 -14.21 -10.03
C ARG A 321 -1.03 -13.99 -8.92
N THR A 322 -0.77 -15.07 -8.18
CA THR A 322 0.29 -15.10 -7.16
C THR A 322 1.52 -15.80 -7.71
N GLY A 323 2.66 -15.13 -7.60
CA GLY A 323 3.96 -15.67 -7.97
C GLY A 323 4.90 -15.74 -6.78
N LEU A 324 5.74 -16.78 -6.74
CA LEU A 324 6.85 -16.91 -5.80
C LEU A 324 8.18 -16.79 -6.53
N LEU A 325 9.10 -16.03 -5.95
CA LEU A 325 10.49 -15.94 -6.35
C LEU A 325 11.35 -16.49 -5.22
N THR A 326 12.00 -17.63 -5.48
CA THR A 326 12.81 -18.40 -4.51
C THR A 326 14.29 -18.45 -4.85
N ASP A 327 14.66 -18.12 -6.09
CA ASP A 327 16.04 -18.15 -6.58
C ASP A 327 16.66 -16.74 -6.57
N TYR A 328 16.45 -15.98 -5.49
CA TYR A 328 17.03 -14.65 -5.30
C TYR A 328 18.46 -14.78 -4.71
N GLY A 329 19.38 -13.90 -5.11
CA GLY A 329 20.77 -13.89 -4.64
C GLY A 329 21.69 -14.98 -5.21
N ARG A 330 21.26 -15.81 -6.17
CA ARG A 330 22.12 -16.83 -6.80
C ARG A 330 23.02 -16.29 -7.92
N ASP A 331 22.68 -15.15 -8.51
CA ASP A 331 23.52 -14.53 -9.54
C ASP A 331 24.73 -13.78 -8.95
N SER A 332 24.66 -13.38 -7.66
CA SER A 332 25.76 -12.74 -6.94
C SER A 332 27.00 -13.64 -6.78
N HIS A 333 26.82 -14.96 -6.89
CA HIS A 333 27.90 -15.95 -6.75
C HIS A 333 28.46 -16.46 -8.09
N ARG A 334 27.83 -16.15 -9.23
CA ARG A 334 28.32 -16.59 -10.56
C ARG A 334 29.39 -15.67 -11.16
N HIS A 335 29.65 -14.51 -10.56
CA HIS A 335 30.69 -13.57 -11.00
C HIS A 335 31.96 -13.59 -10.14
N LEU A 336 32.12 -14.59 -9.28
CA LEU A 336 33.30 -14.80 -8.43
C LEU A 336 33.99 -16.16 -8.62
N GLU A 337 33.68 -16.89 -9.70
CA GLU A 337 34.40 -18.12 -10.09
C GLU A 337 35.21 -17.94 -11.38
#